data_AF-V6TS31-F1
#
_entry.id   AF-V6TS31-F1
#
_cell.length_a   1.000
_cell.length_b   1.000
_cell.length_c   1.000
_cell.angle_alpha   90.00
_cell.angle_beta   90.00
_cell.angle_gamma   90.00
#
_symmetry.space_group_name_H-M   'P 1'
#
loop_
_entity.id
_entity.type
_entity.pdbx_description
1 polymer ?
#
loop_
_entity_poly.entity_id
_entity_poly.type
_entity_poly.pdbx_seq_one_letter_code
_entity_poly.pdbx_strand_id
1 'polypeptide(L)'
;VWCYGCTGGCRGQSVRWKTTAHMGEAAACNACQEGYFLSGQACTKCANTCVTCKTDANTCTSCPEGKYLKDTGCVADSECAGNTYPDPVTRTCKESGIADCTTCTYNATVSKPQCTACGGSKTLVKTEVDGTTTCVDAAGCATDNQPGSHFKTDDDKCRLCSDDKTDASNAPNKGIANCKTCTKNGNGQNPTCSACLDGYFYDGSSSVCTACGANCATCSEANNANKCSTCMAGFFLKGTAGEGQCVPCGDTTQGGIDGCAECSGTAGSLKCTKCKPNRKPKSESGNYTCEEKTCEDETACGGTAGVCGAIVIGASGEMTCYCSQCRQQ
;
A
#
# COMPACT_ATOMS: atom_id res chain seq x y z
N VAL A 1 11.78 19.02 42.42
CA VAL A 1 11.49 19.89 41.26
C VAL A 1 12.71 19.80 40.36
N TRP A 2 12.62 19.13 39.22
CA TRP A 2 13.74 18.95 38.29
C TRP A 2 13.55 19.94 37.15
N CYS A 3 14.41 20.96 37.08
CA CYS A 3 14.34 22.03 36.09
C CYS A 3 15.65 22.10 35.30
N TYR A 4 15.54 22.30 34.00
CA TYR A 4 16.68 22.59 33.13
C TYR A 4 16.78 24.11 33.00
N GLY A 5 17.76 24.71 33.68
CA GLY A 5 18.05 26.15 33.61
C GLY A 5 17.33 26.97 34.69
N CYS A 6 17.92 27.04 35.88
CA CYS A 6 17.61 28.08 36.86
C CYS A 6 18.40 29.35 36.47
N THR A 7 17.72 30.48 36.24
CA THR A 7 18.37 31.76 35.92
C THR A 7 18.81 32.56 37.15
N GLY A 8 18.73 31.97 38.34
CA GLY A 8 19.29 32.54 39.57
C GLY A 8 20.81 32.31 39.67
N GLY A 9 21.59 33.18 39.02
CA GLY A 9 23.00 33.50 39.31
C GLY A 9 23.92 32.40 39.87
N CYS A 10 24.26 31.36 39.11
CA CYS A 10 25.50 30.60 39.36
C CYS A 10 26.68 31.29 38.67
N ARG A 11 27.14 32.44 39.19
CA ARG A 11 28.48 32.95 38.81
C ARG A 11 29.54 32.24 39.63
N GLY A 12 30.09 31.19 39.01
CA GLY A 12 31.44 30.69 39.23
C GLY A 12 31.77 30.23 40.65
N GLN A 13 31.48 28.96 40.95
CA GLN A 13 32.42 28.12 41.70
C GLN A 13 32.06 26.64 41.54
N SER A 14 33.11 25.83 41.42
CA SER A 14 33.11 24.38 41.25
C SER A 14 32.14 23.67 42.19
N VAL A 15 31.24 22.88 41.60
CA VAL A 15 30.19 22.14 42.31
C VAL A 15 30.82 21.04 43.16
N ARG A 16 30.96 21.29 44.47
CA ARG A 16 31.00 20.24 45.49
C ARG A 16 29.70 20.29 46.26
N TRP A 17 29.01 19.16 46.27
CA TRP A 17 27.77 18.89 47.00
C TRP A 17 27.91 19.27 48.49
N LYS A 18 27.47 20.47 48.85
CA LYS A 18 27.17 20.84 50.23
C LYS A 18 25.86 21.60 50.26
N THR A 19 24.97 21.11 51.10
CA THR A 19 23.68 21.70 51.47
C THR A 19 23.91 23.06 52.14
N THR A 20 23.80 24.15 51.39
CA THR A 20 23.62 25.50 51.93
C THR A 20 22.22 25.99 51.61
N ALA A 21 21.46 26.29 52.66
CA ALA A 21 20.14 26.85 52.59
C ALA A 21 20.21 28.30 52.05
N HIS A 22 19.77 28.51 50.81
CA HIS A 22 19.40 29.83 50.32
C HIS A 22 17.97 30.12 50.78
N MET A 23 17.82 30.98 51.79
CA MET A 23 16.56 31.65 52.09
C MET A 23 16.42 32.86 51.14
N GLY A 24 15.41 32.85 50.28
CA GLY A 24 14.87 34.08 49.69
C GLY A 24 15.13 34.36 48.21
N GLU A 25 14.97 33.38 47.32
CA GLU A 25 14.39 33.60 45.97
C GLU A 25 14.01 32.22 45.43
N ALA A 26 12.71 31.99 45.17
CA ALA A 26 12.26 30.71 44.65
C ALA A 26 12.91 30.49 43.28
N ALA A 27 13.66 29.39 43.12
CA ALA A 27 14.25 29.03 41.83
C ALA A 27 13.14 28.95 40.78
N ALA A 28 13.13 29.91 39.86
CA ALA A 28 12.14 30.00 38.80
C ALA A 28 12.51 29.07 37.64
N CYS A 29 11.59 28.19 37.25
CA CYS A 29 11.80 27.28 36.15
C CYS A 29 11.25 27.90 34.85
N ASN A 30 12.11 27.97 33.82
CA ASN A 30 11.69 28.44 32.48
C ASN A 30 11.30 27.28 31.55
N ALA A 31 11.68 26.05 31.91
CA ALA A 31 11.33 24.83 31.19
C ALA A 31 11.23 23.66 32.18
N CYS A 32 10.33 22.73 31.88
CA CYS A 32 10.10 21.52 32.67
C CYS A 32 10.55 20.28 31.90
N GLN A 33 10.99 19.25 32.63
CA GLN A 33 11.26 17.94 32.06
C GLN A 33 9.98 17.27 31.53
N GLU A 34 10.11 16.26 30.68
CA GLU A 34 8.98 15.46 30.21
C GLU A 34 8.17 14.89 31.39
N GLY A 35 6.84 14.85 31.23
CA GLY A 35 5.91 14.48 32.29
C GLY A 35 5.61 15.58 33.31
N TYR A 36 6.09 16.81 33.09
CA TYR A 36 5.77 18.00 33.89
C TYR A 36 5.43 19.20 33.00
N PHE A 37 4.51 20.05 33.44
CA PHE A 37 4.16 21.32 32.79
C PHE A 37 4.51 22.51 33.69
N LEU A 38 4.70 23.68 33.08
CA LEU A 38 5.02 24.91 33.80
C LEU A 38 3.74 25.57 34.33
N SER A 39 3.64 25.71 35.65
CA SER A 39 2.56 26.44 36.33
C SER A 39 3.16 27.62 37.10
N GLY A 40 3.02 28.81 36.54
CA GLY A 40 3.74 30.00 37.02
C GLY A 40 5.24 29.85 36.81
N GLN A 41 5.98 29.63 37.89
CA GLN A 41 7.45 29.43 37.89
C GLN A 41 7.86 28.04 38.41
N ALA A 42 6.88 27.14 38.62
CA ALA A 42 7.10 25.80 39.17
C ALA A 42 6.66 24.72 38.17
N CYS A 43 7.38 23.61 38.15
CA CYS A 43 7.02 22.44 37.34
C CYS A 43 6.08 21.51 38.11
N THR A 44 4.88 21.34 37.59
CA THR A 44 3.85 20.46 38.15
C THR A 44 3.75 19.19 37.31
N LYS A 45 3.62 18.04 37.97
CA LYS A 45 3.54 16.74 37.29
C LYS A 45 2.26 16.65 36.45
N CYS A 46 2.35 16.03 35.28
CA CYS A 46 1.18 15.64 34.51
C CYS A 46 0.31 14.65 35.30
N ALA A 47 -0.99 14.61 34.97
CA ALA A 47 -1.89 13.60 35.49
C ALA A 47 -1.40 12.22 35.04
N ASN A 48 -1.66 11.18 35.86
CA ASN A 48 -1.25 9.81 35.54
C ASN A 48 -1.93 9.25 34.27
N THR A 49 -2.91 9.96 33.73
CA THR A 49 -3.58 9.66 32.45
C THR A 49 -2.75 10.07 31.23
N CYS A 50 -1.74 10.94 31.38
CA CYS A 50 -0.84 11.41 30.32
C CYS A 50 0.61 10.93 30.54
N VAL A 51 1.39 10.80 29.47
CA VAL A 51 2.86 10.69 29.58
C VAL A 51 3.50 12.07 29.59
N THR A 52 3.08 12.96 28.68
CA THR A 52 3.46 14.38 28.67
C THR A 52 2.23 15.28 28.60
N CYS A 53 2.35 16.53 29.07
CA CYS A 53 1.28 17.53 29.12
C CYS A 53 1.86 18.94 28.92
N LYS A 54 1.03 19.94 28.58
CA LYS A 54 1.51 21.28 28.19
C LYS A 54 1.00 22.45 29.04
N THR A 55 -0.30 22.63 29.19
CA THR A 55 -0.90 23.82 29.84
C THR A 55 -1.35 23.55 31.28
N ASP A 56 -1.77 22.32 31.55
CA ASP A 56 -2.19 21.82 32.84
C ASP A 56 -1.98 20.30 32.90
N ALA A 57 -2.24 19.70 34.06
CA ALA A 57 -2.00 18.28 34.29
C ALA A 57 -2.79 17.34 33.35
N ASN A 58 -3.96 17.77 32.86
CA ASN A 58 -4.87 16.96 32.05
C ASN A 58 -4.82 17.29 30.55
N THR A 59 -4.17 18.39 30.15
CA THR A 59 -3.91 18.71 28.74
C THR A 59 -2.73 17.89 28.22
N CYS A 60 -3.00 16.63 27.86
CA CYS A 60 -2.01 15.69 27.38
C CYS A 60 -1.45 16.09 26.01
N THR A 61 -0.18 15.77 25.78
CA THR A 61 0.50 15.85 24.47
C THR A 61 1.04 14.49 24.01
N SER A 62 1.08 13.50 24.90
CA SER A 62 1.34 12.10 24.56
C SER A 62 0.69 11.18 25.59
N CYS A 63 0.43 9.94 25.16
CA CYS A 63 -0.37 8.99 25.92
C CYS A 63 0.44 7.75 26.34
N PRO A 64 0.04 7.11 27.46
CA PRO A 64 0.60 5.83 27.85
C PRO A 64 0.46 4.78 26.75
N GLU A 65 1.25 3.71 26.85
CA GLU A 65 1.15 2.60 25.93
C GLU A 65 -0.29 2.02 25.89
N GLY A 66 -0.75 1.65 24.70
CA GLY A 66 -2.12 1.19 24.45
C GLY A 66 -3.17 2.30 24.32
N LYS A 67 -2.83 3.57 24.56
CA LYS A 67 -3.74 4.72 24.39
C LYS A 67 -3.36 5.62 23.23
N TYR A 68 -4.34 6.38 22.76
CA TYR A 68 -4.23 7.31 21.63
C TYR A 68 -4.61 8.72 22.07
N LEU A 69 -3.85 9.71 21.58
CA LEU A 69 -4.16 11.11 21.83
C LEU A 69 -5.32 11.56 20.94
N LYS A 70 -6.39 12.07 21.57
CA LYS A 70 -7.54 12.69 20.91
C LYS A 70 -7.70 14.10 21.47
N ASP A 71 -7.51 15.11 20.62
CA ASP A 71 -7.40 16.51 21.01
C ASP A 71 -6.32 16.73 22.10
N THR A 72 -6.74 16.72 23.36
CA THR A 72 -5.88 16.89 24.54
C THR A 72 -6.00 15.75 25.55
N GLY A 73 -6.82 14.73 25.26
CA GLY A 73 -7.08 13.59 26.15
C GLY A 73 -6.52 12.28 25.60
N CYS A 74 -6.25 11.33 26.51
CA CYS A 74 -5.78 10.00 26.14
C CYS A 74 -6.91 8.98 26.25
N VAL A 75 -7.29 8.40 25.11
CA VAL A 75 -8.44 7.51 24.96
C VAL A 75 -8.01 6.11 24.52
N ALA A 76 -8.89 5.12 24.68
CA ALA A 76 -8.71 3.79 24.12
C ALA A 76 -8.89 3.80 22.59
N ASP A 77 -8.47 2.72 21.92
CA ASP A 77 -8.63 2.51 20.48
C ASP A 77 -10.08 2.69 19.99
N SER A 78 -11.03 2.10 20.71
CA SER A 78 -12.47 2.14 20.46
C SER A 78 -13.10 3.55 20.58
N GLU A 79 -12.40 4.50 21.18
CA GLU A 79 -12.87 5.87 21.38
C GLU A 79 -12.42 6.84 20.26
N CYS A 80 -11.51 6.39 19.38
CA CYS A 80 -11.30 6.99 18.07
C CYS A 80 -12.47 6.64 17.15
N ALA A 81 -13.62 7.26 17.41
CA ALA A 81 -14.88 6.99 16.71
C ALA A 81 -15.16 8.02 15.59
N GLY A 82 -16.20 7.76 14.81
CA GLY A 82 -16.59 8.61 13.68
C GLY A 82 -15.55 8.53 12.56
N ASN A 83 -15.24 9.67 11.94
CA ASN A 83 -14.26 9.76 10.84
C ASN A 83 -12.79 9.65 11.31
N THR A 84 -12.56 9.33 12.58
CA THR A 84 -11.21 9.14 13.14
C THR A 84 -10.91 7.67 13.39
N TYR A 85 -9.63 7.29 13.35
CA TYR A 85 -9.15 5.95 13.65
C TYR A 85 -7.88 6.01 14.54
N PRO A 86 -7.58 4.95 15.30
CA PRO A 86 -6.35 4.87 16.07
C PRO A 86 -5.15 4.61 15.15
N ASP A 87 -4.28 5.60 14.95
CA ASP A 87 -3.05 5.45 14.15
C ASP A 87 -1.92 4.90 15.04
N PRO A 88 -1.45 3.65 14.83
CA PRO A 88 -0.43 3.04 15.67
C PRO A 88 0.96 3.67 15.49
N VAL A 89 1.20 4.39 14.38
CA VAL A 89 2.50 5.02 14.10
C VAL A 89 2.63 6.32 14.89
N THR A 90 1.61 7.18 14.84
CA THR A 90 1.63 8.47 15.53
C THR A 90 1.09 8.39 16.96
N ARG A 91 0.39 7.30 17.32
CA ARG A 91 -0.32 7.13 18.61
C ARG A 91 -1.37 8.21 18.86
N THR A 92 -2.07 8.62 17.79
CA THR A 92 -3.14 9.63 17.84
C THR A 92 -4.41 9.11 17.18
N CYS A 93 -5.57 9.61 17.59
CA CYS A 93 -6.77 9.48 16.76
C CYS A 93 -6.62 10.41 15.56
N LYS A 94 -6.58 9.85 14.35
CA LYS A 94 -6.35 10.59 13.12
C LYS A 94 -7.58 10.52 12.22
N GLU A 95 -7.89 11.60 11.52
CA GLU A 95 -8.95 11.57 10.50
C GLU A 95 -8.58 10.62 9.36
N SER A 96 -9.57 9.88 8.85
CA SER A 96 -9.36 8.92 7.76
C SER A 96 -8.82 9.55 6.48
N GLY A 97 -9.20 10.81 6.20
CA GLY A 97 -8.97 11.45 4.91
C GLY A 97 -9.75 10.80 3.75
N ILE A 98 -10.66 9.87 4.02
CA ILE A 98 -11.50 9.23 3.02
C ILE A 98 -12.74 10.11 2.82
N ALA A 99 -12.91 10.63 1.60
CA ALA A 99 -14.04 11.49 1.26
C ALA A 99 -15.37 10.76 1.52
N ASP A 100 -16.35 11.50 2.06
CA ASP A 100 -17.70 11.02 2.39
C ASP A 100 -17.77 9.88 3.44
N CYS A 101 -16.65 9.56 4.08
CA CYS A 101 -16.58 8.55 5.13
C CYS A 101 -17.04 9.10 6.49
N THR A 102 -18.03 8.44 7.11
CA THR A 102 -18.57 8.84 8.42
C THR A 102 -18.01 8.01 9.56
N THR A 103 -17.62 6.76 9.29
CA THR A 103 -16.95 5.90 10.27
C THR A 103 -15.79 5.15 9.62
N CYS A 104 -14.68 5.02 10.34
CA CYS A 104 -13.51 4.30 9.84
C CYS A 104 -12.79 3.51 10.93
N THR A 105 -11.98 2.54 10.50
CA THR A 105 -11.10 1.74 11.34
C THR A 105 -9.70 1.70 10.74
N TYR A 106 -8.70 1.28 11.52
CA TYR A 106 -7.37 1.03 11.01
C TYR A 106 -7.29 -0.36 10.37
N ASN A 107 -6.74 -0.45 9.16
CA ASN A 107 -6.40 -1.72 8.54
C ASN A 107 -4.89 -1.94 8.57
N ALA A 108 -4.48 -2.95 9.34
CA ALA A 108 -3.07 -3.32 9.47
C ALA A 108 -2.47 -3.91 8.19
N THR A 109 -3.27 -4.60 7.37
CA THR A 109 -2.83 -5.21 6.10
C THR A 109 -2.34 -4.16 5.11
N VAL A 110 -3.03 -3.02 4.99
CA VAL A 110 -2.61 -1.89 4.13
C VAL A 110 -1.95 -0.75 4.88
N SER A 111 -1.85 -0.86 6.20
CA SER A 111 -1.34 0.19 7.09
C SER A 111 -2.01 1.56 6.85
N LYS A 112 -3.32 1.55 6.58
CA LYS A 112 -4.14 2.72 6.20
C LYS A 112 -5.54 2.62 6.82
N PRO A 113 -6.28 3.73 6.94
CA PRO A 113 -7.67 3.67 7.35
C PRO A 113 -8.54 2.95 6.32
N GLN A 114 -9.54 2.23 6.81
CA GLN A 114 -10.66 1.68 6.05
C GLN A 114 -11.96 2.33 6.52
N CYS A 115 -12.77 2.77 5.57
CA CYS A 115 -14.10 3.27 5.81
C CYS A 115 -15.06 2.11 6.08
N THR A 116 -15.83 2.21 7.15
CA THR A 116 -16.84 1.22 7.56
C THR A 116 -18.27 1.71 7.37
N ALA A 117 -18.46 3.02 7.21
CA ALA A 117 -19.74 3.60 6.82
C ALA A 117 -19.53 4.92 6.09
N CYS A 118 -20.36 5.15 5.07
CA CYS A 118 -20.35 6.39 4.30
C CYS A 118 -21.57 7.25 4.61
N GLY A 119 -21.54 8.52 4.23
CA GLY A 119 -22.62 9.48 4.47
C GLY A 119 -22.94 10.34 3.26
N GLY A 120 -23.89 11.27 3.43
CA GLY A 120 -24.33 12.17 2.37
C GLY A 120 -25.01 11.41 1.22
N SER A 121 -24.66 11.77 -0.03
CA SER A 121 -25.20 11.12 -1.23
C SER A 121 -24.48 9.82 -1.62
N LYS A 122 -23.29 9.57 -1.07
CA LYS A 122 -22.48 8.38 -1.34
C LYS A 122 -22.54 7.43 -0.17
N THR A 123 -23.60 6.63 -0.10
CA THR A 123 -23.91 5.83 1.09
C THR A 123 -23.24 4.45 1.11
N LEU A 124 -22.59 4.02 0.02
CA LEU A 124 -22.07 2.66 -0.12
C LEU A 124 -20.55 2.62 0.05
N VAL A 125 -20.07 1.71 0.89
CA VAL A 125 -18.63 1.41 1.02
C VAL A 125 -18.21 0.51 -0.14
N LYS A 126 -17.28 0.98 -0.96
CA LYS A 126 -16.63 0.22 -2.04
C LYS A 126 -15.26 -0.23 -1.60
N THR A 127 -15.01 -1.54 -1.64
CA THR A 127 -13.74 -2.15 -1.18
C THR A 127 -12.98 -2.76 -2.34
N GLU A 128 -11.76 -2.28 -2.58
CA GLU A 128 -10.85 -2.77 -3.61
C GLU A 128 -10.09 -4.03 -3.15
N VAL A 129 -9.38 -4.69 -4.07
CA VAL A 129 -8.74 -6.00 -3.83
C VAL A 129 -7.65 -5.92 -2.76
N ASP A 130 -6.98 -4.77 -2.66
CA ASP A 130 -5.97 -4.51 -1.64
C ASP A 130 -6.60 -4.23 -0.26
N GLY A 131 -7.92 -4.11 -0.16
CA GLY A 131 -8.63 -3.71 1.05
C GLY A 131 -8.81 -2.20 1.19
N THR A 132 -8.31 -1.38 0.27
CA THR A 132 -8.59 0.06 0.28
C THR A 132 -10.08 0.31 0.05
N THR A 133 -10.65 1.28 0.78
CA THR A 133 -12.08 1.60 0.72
C THR A 133 -12.33 3.01 0.21
N THR A 134 -13.40 3.18 -0.55
CA THR A 134 -13.94 4.48 -0.96
C THR A 134 -15.45 4.52 -0.74
N CYS A 135 -16.04 5.72 -0.71
CA CYS A 135 -17.48 5.91 -0.63
C CYS A 135 -18.05 6.27 -1.99
N VAL A 136 -19.09 5.56 -2.40
CA VAL A 136 -19.78 5.74 -3.68
C VAL A 136 -21.29 5.73 -3.50
N ASP A 137 -22.03 6.26 -4.48
CA ASP A 137 -23.47 6.07 -4.58
C ASP A 137 -23.80 4.72 -5.26
N ALA A 138 -25.08 4.43 -5.43
CA ALA A 138 -25.53 3.19 -6.09
C ALA A 138 -25.06 3.08 -7.55
N ALA A 139 -24.84 4.19 -8.26
CA ALA A 139 -24.37 4.17 -9.64
C ALA A 139 -22.87 3.85 -9.74
N GLY A 140 -22.11 4.00 -8.65
CA GLY A 140 -20.72 3.56 -8.56
C GLY A 140 -20.52 2.04 -8.55
N CYS A 141 -21.61 1.27 -8.58
CA CYS A 141 -21.64 -0.18 -8.40
C CYS A 141 -22.57 -0.83 -9.42
N ALA A 142 -22.28 -2.08 -9.75
CA ALA A 142 -23.07 -2.86 -10.67
C ALA A 142 -24.42 -3.20 -10.08
N THR A 143 -25.45 -2.99 -10.89
CA THR A 143 -26.86 -3.27 -10.60
C THR A 143 -27.50 -3.88 -11.84
N ASP A 144 -28.83 -3.98 -11.84
CA ASP A 144 -29.56 -4.48 -13.01
C ASP A 144 -29.31 -3.53 -14.18
N ASN A 145 -28.97 -4.09 -15.33
CA ASN A 145 -28.60 -3.35 -16.55
C ASN A 145 -27.44 -2.34 -16.40
N GLN A 146 -26.64 -2.40 -15.32
CA GLN A 146 -25.46 -1.56 -15.14
C GLN A 146 -24.26 -2.43 -14.78
N PRO A 147 -23.36 -2.74 -15.73
CA PRO A 147 -22.17 -3.53 -15.45
C PRO A 147 -21.13 -2.69 -14.69
N GLY A 148 -20.40 -3.33 -13.79
CA GLY A 148 -19.33 -2.69 -13.03
C GLY A 148 -18.34 -3.71 -12.47
N SER A 149 -17.22 -3.23 -11.93
CA SER A 149 -16.20 -4.10 -11.31
C SER A 149 -16.55 -4.53 -9.89
N HIS A 150 -17.52 -3.85 -9.29
CA HIS A 150 -18.08 -4.16 -7.99
C HIS A 150 -19.60 -4.19 -8.14
N PHE A 151 -20.29 -5.09 -7.46
CA PHE A 151 -21.75 -5.14 -7.43
C PHE A 151 -22.29 -4.66 -6.09
N LYS A 152 -23.51 -4.11 -6.12
CA LYS A 152 -24.22 -3.70 -4.90
C LYS A 152 -24.70 -4.95 -4.14
N THR A 153 -24.21 -5.17 -2.93
CA THR A 153 -24.71 -6.25 -2.05
C THR A 153 -26.03 -5.87 -1.39
N ASP A 154 -26.75 -6.86 -0.87
CA ASP A 154 -28.04 -6.63 -0.18
C ASP A 154 -27.89 -5.88 1.14
N ASP A 155 -26.69 -5.87 1.73
CA ASP A 155 -26.31 -5.06 2.90
C ASP A 155 -25.76 -3.68 2.53
N ASP A 156 -26.13 -3.17 1.34
CA ASP A 156 -25.78 -1.83 0.84
C ASP A 156 -24.27 -1.53 0.84
N LYS A 157 -23.46 -2.52 0.41
CA LYS A 157 -22.03 -2.33 0.12
C LYS A 157 -21.74 -2.54 -1.35
N CYS A 158 -20.56 -2.12 -1.79
CA CYS A 158 -20.08 -2.35 -3.14
C CYS A 158 -18.89 -3.28 -3.11
N ARG A 159 -19.15 -4.51 -3.54
CA ARG A 159 -18.23 -5.63 -3.40
C ARG A 159 -17.70 -6.06 -4.74
N LEU A 160 -16.41 -6.40 -4.81
CA LEU A 160 -15.76 -6.84 -6.04
C LEU A 160 -16.51 -8.01 -6.69
N CYS A 161 -16.69 -7.94 -8.01
CA CYS A 161 -17.29 -9.03 -8.78
C CYS A 161 -16.50 -10.34 -8.65
N SER A 162 -15.19 -10.27 -8.40
CA SER A 162 -14.32 -11.43 -8.23
C SER A 162 -14.33 -12.06 -6.83
N ASP A 163 -14.96 -11.41 -5.85
CA ASP A 163 -14.94 -11.88 -4.46
C ASP A 163 -15.94 -13.03 -4.25
N ASP A 164 -15.50 -14.25 -4.56
CA ASP A 164 -16.27 -15.48 -4.41
C ASP A 164 -16.14 -16.12 -3.01
N LYS A 165 -15.40 -15.48 -2.08
CA LYS A 165 -15.04 -16.06 -0.78
C LYS A 165 -15.78 -15.42 0.39
N THR A 166 -15.87 -14.09 0.44
CA THR A 166 -16.52 -13.41 1.57
C THR A 166 -18.03 -13.72 1.53
N ASP A 167 -18.70 -13.86 2.68
CA ASP A 167 -20.13 -14.22 2.75
C ASP A 167 -20.57 -15.40 1.84
N ALA A 168 -19.69 -16.38 1.56
CA ALA A 168 -20.00 -17.47 0.63
C ALA A 168 -21.23 -18.31 1.04
N SER A 169 -21.65 -18.22 2.31
CA SER A 169 -22.86 -18.83 2.85
C SER A 169 -24.14 -18.01 2.57
N ASN A 170 -24.02 -16.72 2.25
CA ASN A 170 -25.11 -15.85 1.82
C ASN A 170 -25.10 -15.79 0.28
N ALA A 171 -25.86 -16.70 -0.31
CA ALA A 171 -26.00 -16.85 -1.76
C ALA A 171 -26.59 -15.65 -2.54
N PRO A 172 -27.04 -14.51 -1.98
CA PRO A 172 -27.34 -13.33 -2.81
C PRO A 172 -26.19 -12.31 -2.91
N ASN A 173 -25.07 -12.53 -2.22
CA ASN A 173 -23.93 -11.60 -2.15
C ASN A 173 -22.60 -12.22 -2.53
N LYS A 174 -22.61 -13.38 -3.19
CA LYS A 174 -21.40 -14.10 -3.56
C LYS A 174 -20.93 -13.64 -4.94
N GLY A 175 -19.70 -13.11 -5.03
CA GLY A 175 -19.05 -12.85 -6.31
C GLY A 175 -18.72 -14.13 -7.09
N ILE A 176 -18.13 -13.94 -8.26
CA ILE A 176 -17.80 -15.00 -9.21
C ILE A 176 -16.29 -15.03 -9.36
N ALA A 177 -15.68 -16.19 -9.11
CA ALA A 177 -14.22 -16.33 -9.19
C ALA A 177 -13.70 -15.82 -10.55
N ASN A 178 -12.67 -14.97 -10.49
CA ASN A 178 -11.99 -14.41 -11.66
C ASN A 178 -12.86 -13.50 -12.55
N CYS A 179 -14.00 -13.01 -12.04
CA CYS A 179 -14.84 -12.08 -12.77
C CYS A 179 -14.37 -10.63 -12.61
N LYS A 180 -14.14 -9.94 -13.72
CA LYS A 180 -13.71 -8.53 -13.76
C LYS A 180 -14.89 -7.57 -13.70
N THR A 181 -15.94 -7.90 -14.44
CA THR A 181 -17.14 -7.08 -14.57
C THR A 181 -18.36 -7.97 -14.43
N CYS A 182 -19.33 -7.54 -13.65
CA CYS A 182 -20.58 -8.26 -13.44
C CYS A 182 -21.79 -7.31 -13.43
N THR A 183 -22.99 -7.87 -13.52
CA THR A 183 -24.27 -7.19 -13.30
C THR A 183 -25.02 -7.87 -12.15
N LYS A 184 -25.89 -7.17 -11.44
CA LYS A 184 -26.71 -7.77 -10.38
C LYS A 184 -28.19 -7.51 -10.61
N ASN A 185 -28.95 -8.56 -10.89
CA ASN A 185 -30.32 -8.45 -11.40
C ASN A 185 -31.40 -8.15 -10.32
N GLY A 186 -30.99 -7.94 -9.06
CA GLY A 186 -31.88 -7.60 -7.97
C GLY A 186 -31.36 -8.07 -6.61
N ASN A 187 -32.06 -7.68 -5.54
CA ASN A 187 -31.81 -8.21 -4.20
C ASN A 187 -32.16 -9.70 -4.16
N GLY A 188 -31.44 -10.48 -3.37
CA GLY A 188 -31.67 -11.93 -3.29
C GLY A 188 -31.04 -12.74 -4.44
N GLN A 189 -30.30 -12.10 -5.36
CA GLN A 189 -29.68 -12.76 -6.50
C GLN A 189 -28.17 -12.53 -6.54
N ASN A 190 -27.41 -13.58 -6.87
CA ASN A 190 -25.99 -13.42 -7.18
C ASN A 190 -25.81 -12.53 -8.42
N PRO A 191 -24.68 -11.81 -8.51
CA PRO A 191 -24.30 -11.18 -9.76
C PRO A 191 -24.07 -12.22 -10.87
N THR A 192 -24.12 -11.76 -12.12
CA THR A 192 -23.75 -12.53 -13.32
C THR A 192 -22.52 -11.90 -13.94
N CYS A 193 -21.53 -12.71 -14.30
CA CYS A 193 -20.30 -12.20 -14.90
C CYS A 193 -20.54 -11.78 -16.35
N SER A 194 -19.98 -10.65 -16.76
CA SER A 194 -20.04 -10.13 -18.12
C SER A 194 -18.66 -9.99 -18.77
N ALA A 195 -17.59 -9.94 -17.98
CA ALA A 195 -16.22 -10.00 -18.47
C ALA A 195 -15.29 -10.60 -17.39
N CYS A 196 -14.33 -11.41 -17.81
CA CYS A 196 -13.35 -12.02 -16.92
C CYS A 196 -12.11 -11.15 -16.71
N LEU A 197 -11.37 -11.45 -15.64
CA LEU A 197 -10.04 -10.88 -15.42
C LEU A 197 -9.09 -11.30 -16.54
N ASP A 198 -8.05 -10.50 -16.75
CA ASP A 198 -7.02 -10.82 -17.73
C ASP A 198 -6.39 -12.18 -17.39
N GLY A 199 -6.17 -13.00 -18.42
CA GLY A 199 -5.75 -14.40 -18.29
C GLY A 199 -6.90 -15.39 -18.16
N TYR A 200 -8.16 -14.96 -18.23
CA TYR A 200 -9.33 -15.83 -18.16
C TYR A 200 -10.24 -15.69 -19.39
N PHE A 201 -10.64 -16.83 -19.93
CA PHE A 201 -11.65 -17.00 -20.95
C PHE A 201 -13.05 -16.86 -20.35
N TYR A 202 -13.88 -16.04 -20.98
CA TYR A 202 -15.30 -15.93 -20.66
C TYR A 202 -16.13 -16.93 -21.47
N ASP A 203 -16.66 -17.95 -20.80
CA ASP A 203 -17.66 -18.82 -21.40
C ASP A 203 -19.06 -18.20 -21.23
N GLY A 204 -19.54 -17.56 -22.30
CA GLY A 204 -20.86 -16.92 -22.31
C GLY A 204 -22.04 -17.86 -22.10
N SER A 205 -21.86 -19.18 -22.23
CA SER A 205 -22.93 -20.16 -21.99
C SER A 205 -23.11 -20.48 -20.50
N SER A 206 -22.03 -20.42 -19.71
CA SER A 206 -22.04 -20.70 -18.28
C SER A 206 -21.86 -19.45 -17.41
N SER A 207 -21.49 -18.31 -18.01
CA SER A 207 -21.06 -17.08 -17.32
C SER A 207 -19.90 -17.31 -16.33
N VAL A 208 -19.05 -18.31 -16.61
CA VAL A 208 -17.89 -18.68 -15.80
C VAL A 208 -16.59 -18.23 -16.47
N CYS A 209 -15.62 -17.85 -15.65
CA CYS A 209 -14.27 -17.48 -16.06
C CYS A 209 -13.30 -18.64 -15.85
N THR A 210 -12.78 -19.19 -16.94
CA THR A 210 -11.79 -20.29 -16.93
C THR A 210 -10.43 -19.78 -17.38
N ALA A 211 -9.32 -20.27 -16.84
CA ALA A 211 -8.00 -19.79 -17.24
C ALA A 211 -7.76 -19.95 -18.76
N CYS A 212 -7.11 -18.97 -19.37
CA CYS A 212 -6.52 -19.10 -20.68
C CYS A 212 -5.27 -20.00 -20.62
N GLY A 213 -4.74 -20.37 -21.79
CA GLY A 213 -3.40 -20.96 -21.87
C GLY A 213 -2.31 -20.03 -21.31
N ALA A 214 -1.15 -20.61 -21.02
CA ALA A 214 -0.02 -19.88 -20.42
C ALA A 214 0.33 -18.60 -21.19
N ASN A 215 0.56 -17.50 -20.45
CA ASN A 215 0.96 -16.18 -20.95
C ASN A 215 -0.07 -15.43 -21.81
N CYS A 216 -1.24 -16.02 -22.11
CA CYS A 216 -2.32 -15.30 -22.78
C CYS A 216 -2.98 -14.30 -21.80
N ALA A 217 -3.18 -13.05 -22.22
CA ALA A 217 -4.04 -12.10 -21.48
C ALA A 217 -5.51 -12.26 -21.88
N THR A 218 -5.79 -12.60 -23.14
CA THR A 218 -7.11 -13.03 -23.61
C THR A 218 -6.93 -14.21 -24.56
N CYS A 219 -7.96 -15.04 -24.72
CA CYS A 219 -7.90 -16.23 -25.56
C CYS A 219 -9.26 -16.51 -26.21
N SER A 220 -9.26 -17.28 -27.29
CA SER A 220 -10.46 -17.80 -27.97
C SER A 220 -10.93 -19.14 -27.41
N GLU A 221 -10.08 -19.81 -26.62
CA GLU A 221 -10.33 -21.11 -26.03
C GLU A 221 -9.64 -21.21 -24.66
N ALA A 222 -10.35 -21.75 -23.67
CA ALA A 222 -9.81 -21.96 -22.32
C ALA A 222 -8.68 -22.99 -22.32
N ASN A 223 -7.70 -22.82 -21.43
CA ASN A 223 -6.58 -23.72 -21.17
C ASN A 223 -5.71 -24.09 -22.40
N ASN A 224 -5.77 -23.32 -23.49
CA ASN A 224 -5.03 -23.62 -24.72
C ASN A 224 -4.02 -22.52 -25.04
N ALA A 225 -2.72 -22.84 -24.97
CA ALA A 225 -1.62 -21.89 -25.16
C ALA A 225 -1.44 -21.43 -26.63
N ASN A 226 -2.11 -22.08 -27.58
CA ASN A 226 -2.08 -21.74 -29.00
C ASN A 226 -3.34 -20.98 -29.45
N LYS A 227 -4.18 -20.57 -28.50
CA LYS A 227 -5.45 -19.89 -28.75
C LYS A 227 -5.47 -18.50 -28.12
N CYS A 228 -4.30 -17.88 -27.95
CA CYS A 228 -4.21 -16.54 -27.40
C CYS A 228 -4.70 -15.49 -28.42
N SER A 229 -5.44 -14.50 -27.93
CA SER A 229 -5.88 -13.33 -28.70
C SER A 229 -5.01 -12.11 -28.37
N THR A 230 -4.63 -11.97 -27.10
CA THR A 230 -3.66 -10.98 -26.62
C THR A 230 -2.74 -11.61 -25.58
N CYS A 231 -1.58 -10.99 -25.34
CA CYS A 231 -0.56 -11.50 -24.44
C CYS A 231 -0.43 -10.66 -23.19
N MET A 232 -0.04 -11.30 -22.09
CA MET A 232 0.33 -10.60 -20.86
C MET A 232 1.56 -9.72 -21.11
N ALA A 233 1.75 -8.71 -20.24
CA ALA A 233 2.92 -7.83 -20.32
C ALA A 233 4.22 -8.65 -20.30
N GLY A 234 5.17 -8.28 -21.17
CA GLY A 234 6.43 -9.00 -21.36
C GLY A 234 6.37 -10.15 -22.37
N PHE A 235 5.24 -10.34 -23.04
CA PHE A 235 5.05 -11.31 -24.11
C PHE A 235 4.46 -10.64 -25.36
N PHE A 236 4.83 -11.14 -26.53
CA PHE A 236 4.23 -10.75 -27.81
C PHE A 236 3.45 -11.91 -28.43
N LEU A 237 2.49 -11.56 -29.28
CA LEU A 237 1.70 -12.54 -29.99
C LEU A 237 2.45 -13.05 -31.23
N LYS A 238 2.73 -14.34 -31.25
CA LYS A 238 3.22 -15.08 -32.41
C LYS A 238 2.05 -15.78 -33.10
N GLY A 239 1.76 -15.38 -34.33
CA GLY A 239 0.56 -15.83 -35.06
C GLY A 239 -0.54 -14.76 -35.05
N THR A 240 -1.77 -15.18 -35.31
CA THR A 240 -2.95 -14.28 -35.37
C THR A 240 -3.79 -14.39 -34.11
N ALA A 241 -4.51 -13.33 -33.75
CA ALA A 241 -5.37 -13.34 -32.57
C ALA A 241 -6.39 -14.49 -32.64
N GLY A 242 -6.49 -15.26 -31.56
CA GLY A 242 -7.36 -16.44 -31.44
C GLY A 242 -6.73 -17.74 -31.92
N GLU A 243 -5.60 -17.68 -32.62
CA GLU A 243 -4.84 -18.84 -33.11
C GLU A 243 -3.33 -18.69 -32.80
N GLY A 244 -3.00 -17.72 -31.93
CA GLY A 244 -1.64 -17.31 -31.66
C GLY A 244 -1.12 -17.85 -30.33
N GLN A 245 0.20 -17.85 -30.21
CA GLN A 245 0.93 -18.20 -29.00
C GLN A 245 1.60 -16.96 -28.42
N CYS A 246 1.59 -16.80 -27.10
CA CYS A 246 2.29 -15.72 -26.42
C CYS A 246 3.71 -16.12 -26.07
N VAL A 247 4.67 -15.41 -26.65
CA VAL A 247 6.11 -15.70 -26.56
C VAL A 247 6.81 -14.57 -25.78
N PRO A 248 7.75 -14.88 -24.87
CA PRO A 248 8.48 -13.85 -24.13
C PRO A 248 9.18 -12.86 -25.06
N CYS A 249 9.12 -11.57 -24.73
CA CYS A 249 9.80 -10.51 -25.49
C CYS A 249 11.29 -10.74 -25.67
N GLY A 250 11.93 -11.45 -24.73
CA GLY A 250 13.36 -11.77 -24.74
C GLY A 250 13.75 -13.07 -25.43
N ASP A 251 12.79 -13.86 -25.96
CA ASP A 251 13.07 -15.16 -26.56
C ASP A 251 13.48 -15.01 -28.04
N THR A 252 14.79 -14.89 -28.27
CA THR A 252 15.37 -14.72 -29.62
C THR A 252 15.18 -15.95 -30.51
N THR A 253 14.96 -17.14 -29.95
CA THR A 253 14.70 -18.36 -30.75
C THR A 253 13.33 -18.33 -31.42
N GLN A 254 12.43 -17.48 -30.90
CA GLN A 254 11.07 -17.33 -31.39
C GLN A 254 10.76 -15.93 -31.93
N GLY A 255 11.79 -15.14 -32.22
CA GLY A 255 11.66 -13.81 -32.84
C GLY A 255 11.58 -12.64 -31.86
N GLY A 256 11.88 -12.87 -30.58
CA GLY A 256 12.06 -11.82 -29.57
C GLY A 256 13.40 -11.06 -29.71
N ILE A 257 13.61 -10.09 -28.82
CA ILE A 257 14.76 -9.17 -28.79
C ILE A 257 15.63 -9.51 -27.57
N ASP A 258 16.92 -9.81 -27.76
CA ASP A 258 17.82 -10.13 -26.65
C ASP A 258 17.82 -9.02 -25.58
N GLY A 259 17.80 -9.43 -24.31
CA GLY A 259 17.79 -8.50 -23.19
C GLY A 259 16.50 -7.69 -23.00
N CYS A 260 15.46 -7.92 -23.80
CA CYS A 260 14.20 -7.21 -23.67
C CYS A 260 13.26 -7.83 -22.62
N ALA A 261 12.66 -7.00 -21.77
CA ALA A 261 11.68 -7.40 -20.75
C ALA A 261 10.25 -7.09 -21.16
N GLU A 262 10.01 -5.92 -21.76
CA GLU A 262 8.71 -5.53 -22.30
C GLU A 262 8.90 -5.04 -23.74
N CYS A 263 7.97 -5.42 -24.61
CA CYS A 263 8.01 -5.12 -26.02
C CYS A 263 6.62 -4.74 -26.53
N SER A 264 6.59 -4.07 -27.67
CA SER A 264 5.37 -3.72 -28.40
C SER A 264 5.48 -4.15 -29.86
N GLY A 265 4.32 -4.31 -30.52
CA GLY A 265 4.25 -4.80 -31.90
C GLY A 265 4.05 -6.32 -31.98
N THR A 266 4.19 -6.86 -33.19
CA THR A 266 4.00 -8.29 -33.50
C THR A 266 5.30 -8.91 -34.00
N ALA A 267 5.34 -10.24 -34.04
CA ALA A 267 6.50 -10.99 -34.55
C ALA A 267 7.04 -10.39 -35.87
N GLY A 268 8.34 -10.06 -35.90
CA GLY A 268 9.01 -9.43 -37.04
C GLY A 268 9.00 -7.89 -37.07
N SER A 269 8.19 -7.23 -36.23
CA SER A 269 8.13 -5.76 -36.09
C SER A 269 8.26 -5.28 -34.64
N LEU A 270 8.76 -6.16 -33.76
CA LEU A 270 8.87 -5.91 -32.33
C LEU A 270 9.78 -4.73 -32.02
N LYS A 271 9.34 -3.91 -31.07
CA LYS A 271 10.11 -2.82 -30.47
C LYS A 271 10.27 -3.09 -28.99
N CYS A 272 11.48 -2.94 -28.46
CA CYS A 272 11.70 -3.11 -27.03
C CYS A 272 11.31 -1.84 -26.27
N THR A 273 10.35 -1.91 -25.36
CA THR A 273 9.90 -0.76 -24.56
C THR A 273 10.53 -0.75 -23.18
N LYS A 274 11.16 -1.85 -22.75
CA LYS A 274 11.90 -1.94 -21.49
C LYS A 274 12.92 -3.05 -21.53
N CYS A 275 14.16 -2.76 -21.16
CA CYS A 275 15.19 -3.76 -21.00
C CYS A 275 15.03 -4.53 -19.68
N LYS A 276 15.55 -5.77 -19.64
CA LYS A 276 15.66 -6.56 -18.40
C LYS A 276 16.51 -5.80 -17.36
N PRO A 277 16.29 -6.02 -16.05
CA PRO A 277 16.98 -5.28 -14.99
C PRO A 277 18.52 -5.29 -15.08
N ASN A 278 19.10 -6.30 -15.73
CA ASN A 278 20.54 -6.47 -15.94
C ASN A 278 21.07 -5.90 -17.27
N ARG A 279 20.27 -5.17 -18.04
CA ARG A 279 20.65 -4.60 -19.36
C ARG A 279 20.45 -3.08 -19.37
N LYS A 280 21.32 -2.35 -20.08
CA LYS A 280 21.26 -0.88 -20.22
C LYS A 280 20.47 -0.52 -21.50
N PRO A 281 19.40 0.28 -21.41
CA PRO A 281 18.74 0.79 -22.60
C PRO A 281 19.64 1.83 -23.29
N LYS A 282 19.82 1.65 -24.59
CA LYS A 282 20.38 2.61 -25.54
C LYS A 282 19.31 2.89 -26.59
N SER A 283 19.42 4.00 -27.33
CA SER A 283 18.45 4.51 -28.34
C SER A 283 17.19 5.21 -27.82
N GLU A 284 16.34 5.64 -28.76
CA GLU A 284 15.16 6.49 -28.56
C GLU A 284 14.10 5.85 -27.66
N SER A 285 13.39 6.69 -26.92
CA SER A 285 12.29 6.28 -26.04
C SER A 285 11.23 5.50 -26.81
N GLY A 286 10.94 4.28 -26.36
CA GLY A 286 9.93 3.40 -26.97
C GLY A 286 10.45 2.39 -27.99
N ASN A 287 11.75 2.39 -28.31
CA ASN A 287 12.41 1.29 -29.01
C ASN A 287 13.89 1.19 -28.59
N TYR A 288 14.12 0.54 -27.45
CA TYR A 288 15.44 0.39 -26.86
C TYR A 288 16.25 -0.73 -27.50
N THR A 289 17.54 -0.48 -27.62
CA THR A 289 18.56 -1.52 -27.75
C THR A 289 19.09 -1.85 -26.35
N CYS A 290 19.11 -3.12 -25.98
CA CYS A 290 19.46 -3.56 -24.62
C CYS A 290 20.89 -4.10 -24.57
N GLU A 291 21.85 -3.26 -24.25
CA GLU A 291 23.26 -3.66 -24.14
C GLU A 291 23.51 -4.38 -22.81
N GLU A 292 24.43 -5.35 -22.81
CA GLU A 292 24.90 -5.97 -21.57
C GLU A 292 25.49 -4.90 -20.64
N LYS A 293 25.17 -4.99 -19.34
CA LYS A 293 25.98 -4.33 -18.33
C LYS A 293 27.35 -4.99 -18.34
N THR A 294 28.32 -4.40 -19.02
CA THR A 294 29.72 -4.67 -18.72
C THR A 294 29.99 -4.15 -17.31
N CYS A 295 30.60 -4.96 -16.46
CA CYS A 295 30.95 -4.57 -15.08
C CYS A 295 32.02 -3.46 -15.02
N GLU A 296 32.38 -2.86 -16.16
CA GLU A 296 33.41 -1.84 -16.33
C GLU A 296 32.83 -0.46 -16.69
N ASP A 297 31.50 -0.32 -16.77
CA ASP A 297 30.88 1.00 -16.87
C ASP A 297 30.73 1.60 -15.45
N GLU A 298 31.67 2.46 -15.05
CA GLU A 298 31.65 3.19 -13.77
C GLU A 298 30.33 3.96 -13.55
N THR A 299 29.58 4.27 -14.62
CA THR A 299 28.28 4.96 -14.53
C THR A 299 27.10 4.01 -14.30
N ALA A 300 27.23 2.71 -14.57
CA ALA A 300 26.16 1.72 -14.46
C ALA A 300 25.82 1.32 -13.00
N CYS A 301 26.67 1.70 -12.06
CA CYS A 301 26.49 1.65 -10.61
C CYS A 301 26.48 3.06 -9.99
N GLY A 302 26.04 4.09 -10.72
CA GLY A 302 25.90 5.45 -10.17
C GLY A 302 27.21 6.08 -9.69
N GLY A 303 28.36 5.70 -10.24
CA GLY A 303 29.65 6.33 -9.92
C GLY A 303 30.13 6.14 -8.48
N THR A 304 29.49 5.26 -7.70
CA THR A 304 29.96 4.90 -6.36
C THR A 304 29.96 3.38 -6.25
N ALA A 305 31.13 2.80 -5.97
CA ALA A 305 31.24 1.38 -5.63
C ALA A 305 30.29 1.07 -4.45
N GLY A 306 29.15 0.44 -4.73
CA GLY A 306 28.13 0.14 -3.70
C GLY A 306 26.68 -0.08 -4.17
N VAL A 307 26.35 0.17 -5.45
CA VAL A 307 24.92 0.17 -5.88
C VAL A 307 24.37 -1.21 -6.29
N CYS A 308 25.20 -2.26 -6.33
CA CYS A 308 24.70 -3.64 -6.33
C CYS A 308 24.46 -4.07 -4.87
N GLY A 309 23.21 -4.02 -4.42
CA GLY A 309 22.79 -4.28 -3.03
C GLY A 309 22.97 -5.72 -2.51
N ALA A 310 23.96 -6.48 -3.00
CA ALA A 310 24.34 -7.77 -2.47
C ALA A 310 25.71 -7.67 -1.77
N ILE A 311 25.69 -7.39 -0.47
CA ILE A 311 26.85 -7.51 0.41
C ILE A 311 26.85 -8.94 0.95
N VAL A 312 27.91 -9.71 0.66
CA VAL A 312 28.16 -10.98 1.34
C VAL A 312 29.24 -10.73 2.39
N ILE A 313 28.90 -10.99 3.65
CA ILE A 313 29.85 -10.92 4.77
C ILE A 313 30.38 -12.33 5.02
N GLY A 314 31.68 -12.52 4.83
CA GLY A 314 32.35 -13.78 5.15
C GLY A 314 32.41 -14.03 6.66
N ALA A 315 32.60 -15.28 7.09
CA ALA A 315 32.70 -15.65 8.51
C ALA A 315 33.85 -14.96 9.28
N SER A 316 34.81 -14.36 8.57
CA SER A 316 35.92 -13.56 9.09
C SER A 316 35.61 -12.06 9.22
N GLY A 317 34.42 -11.60 8.80
CA GLY A 317 34.04 -10.18 8.80
C GLY A 317 34.52 -9.39 7.57
N GLU A 318 35.13 -10.04 6.58
CA GLU A 318 35.50 -9.41 5.31
C GLU A 318 34.25 -9.15 4.44
N MET A 319 34.14 -7.94 3.90
CA MET A 319 33.07 -7.54 2.99
C MET A 319 33.54 -7.70 1.55
N THR A 320 32.86 -8.53 0.77
CA THR A 320 33.10 -8.67 -0.67
C THR A 320 31.86 -8.28 -1.48
N CYS A 321 32.01 -7.28 -2.34
CA CYS A 321 30.97 -6.85 -3.28
C CYS A 321 31.07 -7.72 -4.55
N TYR A 322 30.14 -8.66 -4.73
CA TYR A 322 30.12 -9.56 -5.90
C TYR A 322 28.92 -9.28 -6.80
N CYS A 323 29.20 -8.96 -8.07
CA CYS A 323 28.20 -8.85 -9.14
C CYS A 323 27.93 -10.20 -9.86
N SER A 324 28.45 -11.32 -9.32
CA SER A 324 28.43 -12.64 -9.98
C SER A 324 27.10 -13.39 -9.87
N GLN A 325 26.15 -12.93 -9.05
CA GLN A 325 24.82 -13.57 -8.92
C GLN A 325 23.83 -13.19 -10.03
N CYS A 326 24.13 -12.21 -10.89
CA CYS A 326 23.29 -11.91 -12.07
C CYS A 326 23.34 -12.99 -13.18
N ARG A 327 24.15 -14.05 -13.01
CA ARG A 327 24.29 -15.15 -13.97
C ARG A 327 23.61 -16.46 -13.52
N GLN A 328 22.96 -16.48 -12.36
CA GLN A 328 22.28 -17.65 -11.82
C GLN A 328 20.90 -17.27 -11.25
N GLN A 329 19.96 -16.97 -12.13
CA GLN A 329 18.51 -17.12 -11.91
C GLN A 329 17.79 -17.08 -13.25
#